data_AF-A0A813W7P6-F1
#
_entry.id   AF-A0A813W7P6-F1
#
_cell.length_a   1.000
_cell.length_b   1.000
_cell.length_c   1.000
_cell.angle_alpha   90.00
_cell.angle_beta   90.00
_cell.angle_gamma   90.00
#
_symmetry.space_group_name_H-M   'P 1'
#
loop_
_entity.id
_entity.type
_entity.pdbx_description
1 polymer ?
#
loop_
_entity_poly.entity_id
_entity_poly.type
_entity_poly.pdbx_seq_one_letter_code
_entity_poly.pdbx_strand_id
1 'polypeptide(L)'
;MVQTRRRKRGKVYLHGINRKRLWLKEKRKREVRVRHCPLIRSNWELKHSVPTNYHEFALVHDIKKSFPIPQTKDLINPKTLKKYIKQKEENSDNDDDNDCLPLPIIDSTKQKKKRRPTKVHIRDELEKDANTERVKSLRISDPDRLFCIYMIEKHDINYEAMARDHHNDYQLTARQLERKIEKFKKIPKVYERYLAEKAEGKNFLAEFEMDD
;
A
#
# COMPACT_ATOMS: atom_id res chain seq x y z
N MET A 1 15.89 50.90 -24.79
CA MET A 1 16.43 50.14 -23.64
C MET A 1 16.79 48.73 -24.09
N VAL A 2 18.07 48.35 -24.07
CA VAL A 2 18.53 47.01 -24.50
C VAL A 2 18.30 46.02 -23.35
N GLN A 3 17.51 44.97 -23.59
CA GLN A 3 17.32 43.90 -22.60
C GLN A 3 18.64 43.14 -22.41
N THR A 4 19.37 43.42 -21.32
CA THR A 4 20.56 42.66 -20.97
C THR A 4 20.20 41.23 -20.60
N ARG A 5 20.61 40.28 -21.44
CA ARG A 5 20.47 38.83 -21.21
C ARG A 5 21.19 38.45 -19.92
N ARG A 6 20.45 38.04 -18.89
CA ARG A 6 20.98 37.66 -17.57
C ARG A 6 22.07 36.58 -17.73
N ARG A 7 23.34 36.93 -17.56
CA ARG A 7 24.47 35.99 -17.65
C ARG A 7 24.38 35.00 -16.49
N LYS A 8 24.56 33.69 -16.76
CA LYS A 8 24.63 32.67 -15.70
C LYS A 8 25.85 32.99 -14.84
N ARG A 9 25.65 33.27 -13.54
CA ARG A 9 26.76 33.35 -12.58
C ARG A 9 27.54 32.04 -12.64
N GLY A 10 28.86 32.13 -12.73
CA GLY A 10 29.75 30.96 -12.66
C GLY A 10 29.54 30.22 -11.34
N LYS A 11 29.66 28.89 -11.34
CA LYS A 11 29.60 28.10 -10.11
C LYS A 11 30.82 28.44 -9.26
N VAL A 12 30.63 29.11 -8.13
CA VAL A 12 31.72 29.36 -7.16
C VAL A 12 32.03 28.06 -6.44
N TYR A 13 33.31 27.70 -6.35
CA TYR A 13 33.74 26.53 -5.60
C TYR A 13 33.67 26.83 -4.10
N LEU A 14 32.73 26.22 -3.39
CA LEU A 14 32.65 26.32 -1.92
C LEU A 14 33.57 25.28 -1.29
N HIS A 15 34.69 25.74 -0.72
CA HIS A 15 35.73 24.88 -0.13
C HIS A 15 35.23 24.04 1.06
N GLY A 16 34.24 24.52 1.82
CA GLY A 16 33.65 23.80 2.95
C GLY A 16 32.69 22.65 2.58
N ILE A 17 32.39 22.45 1.29
CA ILE A 17 31.45 21.42 0.86
C ILE A 17 32.21 20.18 0.37
N ASN A 18 32.03 19.06 1.06
CA ASN A 18 32.54 17.77 0.62
C ASN A 18 31.73 17.24 -0.58
N ARG A 19 32.26 17.44 -1.80
CA ARG A 19 31.62 17.06 -3.06
C ARG A 19 31.42 15.55 -3.23
N LYS A 20 32.33 14.72 -2.68
CA LYS A 20 32.17 13.25 -2.70
C LYS A 20 30.90 12.85 -1.95
N ARG A 21 30.67 13.43 -0.77
CA ARG A 21 29.44 13.21 0.03
C ARG A 21 28.19 13.69 -0.71
N LEU A 22 28.24 14.84 -1.39
CA LEU A 22 27.11 15.31 -2.20
C LEU A 22 26.79 14.37 -3.37
N TRP A 23 27.81 13.91 -4.10
CA TRP A 23 27.64 12.98 -5.21
C TRP A 23 27.02 11.64 -4.74
N LEU A 24 27.48 11.10 -3.60
CA LEU A 24 26.88 9.92 -2.97
C LEU A 24 25.41 10.15 -2.61
N LYS A 25 25.08 11.32 -2.03
CA LYS A 25 23.69 11.71 -1.73
C LYS A 25 22.84 11.80 -3.00
N GLU A 26 23.38 12.36 -4.09
CA GLU A 26 22.68 12.47 -5.38
C GLU A 26 22.49 11.11 -6.06
N LYS A 27 23.45 10.19 -5.95
CA LYS A 27 23.28 8.80 -6.42
C LYS A 27 22.14 8.11 -5.66
N ARG A 28 22.15 8.19 -4.33
CA ARG A 28 21.10 7.61 -3.47
C ARG A 28 19.71 8.18 -3.75
N LYS A 29 19.63 9.44 -4.19
CA LYS A 29 18.35 10.06 -4.59
C LYS A 29 17.78 9.48 -5.89
N ARG A 30 18.62 8.91 -6.77
CA ARG A 30 18.22 8.33 -8.07
C ARG A 30 18.00 6.81 -8.04
N GLU A 31 18.47 6.15 -6.98
CA GLU A 31 18.29 4.71 -6.78
C GLU A 31 16.80 4.33 -6.66
N VAL A 32 16.48 3.12 -7.14
CA VAL A 32 15.16 2.49 -6.98
C VAL A 32 14.83 2.37 -5.50
N ARG A 33 13.67 2.88 -5.07
CA ARG A 33 13.17 2.68 -3.70
C ARG A 33 12.15 1.55 -3.58
N VAL A 34 11.61 1.06 -4.69
CA VAL A 34 10.62 -0.01 -4.73
C VAL A 34 11.31 -1.35 -4.46
N ARG A 35 11.04 -1.97 -3.31
CA ARG A 35 11.67 -3.26 -2.92
C ARG A 35 10.89 -4.48 -3.39
N HIS A 36 9.57 -4.45 -3.34
CA HIS A 36 8.71 -5.63 -3.48
C HIS A 36 8.27 -5.94 -4.92
N CYS A 37 8.53 -5.04 -5.89
CA CYS A 37 8.12 -5.21 -7.28
C CYS A 37 9.37 -5.43 -8.16
N PRO A 38 9.63 -6.66 -8.64
CA PRO A 38 10.80 -6.96 -9.47
C PRO A 38 10.73 -6.25 -10.82
N LEU A 39 9.53 -6.13 -11.41
CA LEU A 39 9.31 -5.50 -12.71
C LEU A 39 9.85 -4.06 -12.79
N ILE A 40 9.50 -3.22 -11.81
CA ILE A 40 9.98 -1.83 -11.74
C ILE A 40 11.48 -1.79 -11.52
N ARG A 41 12.03 -2.71 -10.72
CA ARG A 41 13.45 -2.74 -10.37
C ARG A 41 14.32 -3.12 -11.55
N SER A 42 13.92 -4.12 -12.33
CA SER A 42 14.64 -4.58 -13.52
C SER A 42 14.69 -3.50 -14.59
N ASN A 43 13.62 -2.72 -14.75
CA ASN A 43 13.48 -1.76 -15.85
C ASN A 43 13.92 -0.33 -15.47
N TRP A 44 14.53 -0.14 -14.29
CA TRP A 44 14.92 1.16 -13.77
C TRP A 44 16.28 1.66 -14.29
N GLU A 45 16.28 2.84 -14.90
CA GLU A 45 17.50 3.47 -15.40
C GLU A 45 18.15 4.37 -14.33
N LEU A 46 19.38 4.04 -13.91
CA LEU A 46 20.13 4.84 -12.91
C LEU A 46 20.57 6.22 -13.42
N LYS A 47 20.65 6.39 -14.74
CA LYS A 47 21.05 7.66 -15.38
C LYS A 47 19.93 8.68 -15.35
N HIS A 48 18.67 8.23 -15.37
CA HIS A 48 17.51 9.07 -15.40
C HIS A 48 17.11 9.56 -14.00
N SER A 49 16.34 10.63 -13.96
CA SER A 49 15.79 11.13 -12.70
C SER A 49 14.61 10.26 -12.27
N VAL A 50 14.36 10.14 -10.97
CA VAL A 50 13.22 9.40 -10.42
C VAL A 50 11.90 9.73 -11.14
N PRO A 51 11.47 11.00 -11.28
CA PRO A 51 10.23 11.32 -12.00
C PRO A 51 10.28 10.98 -13.49
N THR A 52 11.45 10.98 -14.12
CA THR A 52 11.62 10.54 -15.51
C THR A 52 11.37 9.04 -15.64
N ASN A 53 11.87 8.23 -14.71
CA ASN A 53 11.63 6.78 -14.73
C ASN A 53 10.17 6.43 -14.53
N TYR A 54 9.52 7.04 -13.53
CA TYR A 54 8.07 6.86 -13.35
C TYR A 54 7.30 7.28 -14.60
N HIS A 55 7.65 8.42 -15.19
CA HIS A 55 7.06 8.85 -16.45
C HIS A 55 7.29 7.83 -17.58
N GLU A 56 8.48 7.26 -17.74
CA GLU A 56 8.75 6.21 -18.74
C GLU A 56 7.85 4.98 -18.58
N PHE A 57 7.52 4.63 -17.34
CA PHE A 57 6.61 3.54 -16.99
C PHE A 57 5.12 3.92 -17.11
N ALA A 58 4.80 5.14 -17.57
CA ALA A 58 3.45 5.70 -17.53
C ALA A 58 2.84 5.77 -16.11
N LEU A 59 3.71 5.92 -15.10
CA LEU A 59 3.34 6.04 -13.69
C LEU A 59 3.56 7.47 -13.19
N VAL A 60 2.82 7.82 -12.14
CA VAL A 60 2.96 9.09 -11.44
C VAL A 60 3.98 8.95 -10.31
N HIS A 61 4.96 9.86 -10.26
CA HIS A 61 5.93 9.89 -9.16
C HIS A 61 5.37 10.49 -7.85
N ASP A 62 4.66 11.61 -7.94
CA ASP A 62 4.13 12.36 -6.79
C ASP A 62 2.62 12.55 -6.93
N ILE A 63 1.88 11.77 -6.13
CA ILE A 63 0.41 11.70 -6.14
C ILE A 63 -0.21 13.05 -5.74
N LYS A 64 0.36 13.71 -4.73
CA LYS A 64 -0.19 14.98 -4.22
C LYS A 64 -0.10 16.09 -5.26
N LYS A 65 0.91 16.02 -6.11
CA LYS A 65 1.12 16.99 -7.19
C LYS A 65 0.26 16.70 -8.41
N SER A 66 0.06 15.43 -8.76
CA SER A 66 -0.79 15.06 -9.90
C SER A 66 -2.28 15.21 -9.59
N PHE A 67 -2.68 14.90 -8.35
CA PHE A 67 -4.06 14.95 -7.87
C PHE A 67 -4.12 15.87 -6.65
N PRO A 68 -4.08 17.21 -6.84
CA PRO A 68 -4.15 18.15 -5.74
C PRO A 68 -5.55 18.15 -5.12
N ILE A 69 -5.66 17.58 -3.92
CA ILE A 69 -6.89 17.64 -3.12
C ILE A 69 -6.96 19.03 -2.46
N PRO A 70 -8.04 19.82 -2.69
CA PRO A 70 -8.17 21.15 -2.10
C PRO A 70 -8.22 21.05 -0.57
N GLN A 71 -7.46 21.90 0.12
CA GLN A 71 -7.58 22.02 1.58
C GLN A 71 -8.70 22.99 1.94
N THR A 72 -9.19 22.93 3.18
CA THR A 72 -10.24 23.83 3.69
C THR A 72 -9.88 25.31 3.47
N LYS A 73 -8.60 25.66 3.59
CA LYS A 73 -8.08 27.02 3.35
C LYS A 73 -8.26 27.47 1.89
N ASP A 74 -8.11 26.56 0.95
CA ASP A 74 -8.27 26.83 -0.49
C ASP A 74 -9.74 27.03 -0.85
N LEU A 75 -10.66 26.38 -0.12
CA LEU A 75 -12.10 26.53 -0.27
C LEU A 75 -12.61 27.84 0.34
N ILE A 76 -12.00 28.31 1.43
CA ILE A 76 -12.36 29.58 2.09
C ILE A 76 -11.88 30.79 1.27
N ASN A 77 -10.74 30.68 0.58
CA ASN A 77 -10.23 31.79 -0.21
C ASN A 77 -11.03 31.94 -1.52
N PRO A 78 -11.70 33.09 -1.75
CA PRO A 78 -12.61 33.25 -2.88
C PRO A 78 -11.90 33.20 -4.24
N LYS A 79 -10.61 33.54 -4.31
CA LYS A 79 -9.83 33.50 -5.56
C LYS A 79 -9.51 32.06 -5.98
N THR A 80 -9.10 31.23 -5.04
CA THR A 80 -8.80 29.81 -5.28
C THR A 80 -10.09 29.03 -5.53
N LEU A 81 -11.16 29.29 -4.78
CA LEU A 81 -12.46 28.66 -4.98
C LEU A 81 -13.03 28.95 -6.37
N LYS A 82 -13.00 30.20 -6.83
CA LYS A 82 -13.41 30.57 -8.21
C LYS A 82 -12.62 29.81 -9.27
N LYS A 83 -11.32 29.61 -9.06
CA LYS A 83 -10.47 28.83 -9.97
C LYS A 83 -10.87 27.35 -10.01
N TYR A 84 -11.17 26.75 -8.85
CA TYR A 84 -11.64 25.37 -8.76
C TYR A 84 -13.01 25.17 -9.42
N ILE A 85 -13.96 26.08 -9.19
CA ILE A 85 -15.29 26.05 -9.80
C ILE A 85 -15.19 26.14 -11.33
N LYS A 86 -14.44 27.12 -11.85
CA LYS A 86 -14.20 27.29 -13.29
C LYS A 86 -13.58 26.03 -13.92
N GLN A 87 -12.63 25.40 -13.24
CA GLN A 87 -12.03 24.14 -13.71
C GLN A 87 -13.02 22.97 -13.71
N LYS A 88 -13.96 22.93 -12.76
CA LYS A 88 -14.99 21.88 -12.72
C LYS A 88 -15.98 22.04 -13.87
N GLU A 89 -16.37 23.28 -14.16
CA GLU A 89 -17.27 23.63 -15.28
C GLU A 89 -16.61 23.33 -16.64
N GLU A 90 -15.36 23.74 -16.85
CA GLU A 90 -14.63 23.49 -18.12
C GLU A 90 -14.40 21.99 -18.43
N ASN A 91 -14.39 21.12 -17.41
CA ASN A 91 -14.27 19.67 -17.60
C ASN A 91 -15.62 18.97 -17.87
N SER A 92 -16.75 19.68 -17.76
CA SER A 92 -18.10 19.14 -17.97
C SER A 92 -18.59 19.28 -19.42
N ASP A 93 -17.94 20.10 -20.24
CA ASP A 93 -18.47 20.55 -21.54
C ASP A 93 -17.65 20.06 -22.77
N ASN A 94 -16.85 18.99 -22.66
CA ASN A 94 -16.12 18.43 -23.80
C ASN A 94 -16.49 16.96 -24.06
N ASP A 95 -17.65 16.75 -24.68
CA ASP A 95 -18.08 15.48 -25.30
C ASP A 95 -17.54 15.35 -26.74
N ASP A 96 -16.22 15.44 -26.94
CA ASP A 96 -15.58 15.21 -28.26
C ASP A 96 -14.34 14.29 -28.10
N ASP A 97 -14.56 12.98 -28.24
CA ASP A 97 -13.68 11.94 -28.79
C ASP A 97 -12.14 12.08 -28.62
N ASN A 98 -11.64 12.37 -27.42
CA ASN A 98 -10.25 12.09 -27.04
C ASN A 98 -10.18 11.75 -25.54
N ASP A 99 -10.17 10.45 -25.22
CA ASP A 99 -9.90 9.92 -23.89
C ASP A 99 -8.51 10.34 -23.39
N CYS A 100 -8.39 11.54 -22.82
CA CYS A 100 -7.22 11.97 -22.08
C CYS A 100 -7.65 12.71 -20.81
N LEU A 101 -7.47 12.02 -19.68
CA LEU A 101 -7.75 12.53 -18.33
C LEU A 101 -7.16 13.94 -18.09
N PRO A 102 -7.85 14.82 -17.34
CA PRO A 102 -7.42 16.21 -17.13
C PRO A 102 -6.00 16.31 -16.55
N LEU A 103 -5.10 17.01 -17.26
CA LEU A 103 -3.77 17.32 -16.75
C LEU A 103 -3.80 18.60 -15.90
N PRO A 104 -3.24 18.60 -14.68
CA PRO A 104 -3.21 19.78 -13.81
C PRO A 104 -2.35 20.92 -14.41
N ILE A 105 -2.86 22.16 -14.32
CA ILE A 105 -2.21 23.36 -14.82
C ILE A 105 -0.91 23.65 -14.05
N ILE A 106 0.22 23.49 -14.73
CA ILE A 106 1.52 24.08 -14.37
C ILE A 106 1.56 25.46 -15.02
N ASP A 107 2.02 26.49 -14.29
CA ASP A 107 2.16 27.86 -14.78
C ASP A 107 2.62 27.91 -16.26
N SER A 108 1.77 28.48 -17.11
CA SER A 108 1.80 28.40 -18.59
C SER A 108 3.01 29.08 -19.26
N THR A 109 4.04 29.47 -18.52
CA THR A 109 5.18 30.22 -19.05
C THR A 109 6.25 29.36 -19.75
N LYS A 110 6.07 28.03 -19.87
CA LYS A 110 6.94 27.13 -20.68
C LYS A 110 6.33 25.72 -20.83
N GLN A 111 5.31 25.55 -21.65
CA GLN A 111 4.84 24.21 -22.01
C GLN A 111 5.80 23.57 -23.01
N LYS A 112 6.82 22.84 -22.52
CA LYS A 112 7.57 21.91 -23.38
C LYS A 112 6.68 20.71 -23.66
N LYS A 113 6.52 20.33 -24.94
CA LYS A 113 5.83 19.09 -25.35
C LYS A 113 6.41 17.93 -24.53
N LYS A 114 5.60 17.30 -23.68
CA LYS A 114 6.04 16.13 -22.90
C LYS A 114 6.22 14.97 -23.89
N ARG A 115 7.35 14.27 -23.78
CA ARG A 115 7.61 13.08 -24.62
C ARG A 115 6.61 11.99 -24.24
N ARG A 116 6.26 11.10 -25.17
CA ARG A 116 5.44 9.93 -24.85
C ARG A 116 6.26 8.95 -24.00
N PRO A 117 5.63 8.22 -23.05
CA PRO A 117 6.29 7.18 -22.28
C PRO A 117 6.70 6.01 -23.19
N THR A 118 7.88 5.43 -22.96
CA THR A 118 8.41 4.34 -23.80
C THR A 118 8.07 2.95 -23.25
N LYS A 119 8.04 2.79 -21.92
CA LYS A 119 7.94 1.50 -21.23
C LYS A 119 6.52 1.30 -20.65
N VAL A 120 5.51 1.53 -21.47
CA VAL A 120 4.08 1.50 -21.07
C VAL A 120 3.63 0.12 -20.58
N HIS A 121 4.17 -0.94 -21.19
CA HIS A 121 3.92 -2.33 -20.82
C HIS A 121 4.01 -2.62 -19.31
N ILE A 122 4.89 -1.92 -18.58
CA ILE A 122 5.04 -2.10 -17.13
C ILE A 122 3.78 -1.71 -16.38
N ARG A 123 3.08 -0.65 -16.80
CA ARG A 123 1.78 -0.27 -16.24
C ARG A 123 0.77 -1.39 -16.46
N ASP A 124 0.70 -1.90 -17.69
CA ASP A 124 -0.30 -2.90 -18.08
C ASP A 124 -0.09 -4.22 -17.33
N GLU A 125 1.16 -4.63 -17.08
CA GLU A 125 1.47 -5.78 -16.23
C GLU A 125 1.09 -5.55 -14.77
N LEU A 126 1.39 -4.37 -14.22
CA LEU A 126 1.00 -4.03 -12.85
C LEU A 126 -0.51 -3.99 -12.66
N GLU A 127 -1.26 -3.52 -13.67
CA GLU A 127 -2.72 -3.52 -13.66
C GLU A 127 -3.27 -4.95 -13.68
N LYS A 128 -2.70 -5.83 -14.51
CA LYS A 128 -3.04 -7.27 -14.52
C LYS A 128 -2.76 -7.92 -13.17
N ASP A 129 -1.55 -7.74 -12.64
CA ASP A 129 -1.15 -8.26 -11.33
C ASP A 129 -2.05 -7.74 -10.20
N ALA A 130 -2.47 -6.47 -10.26
CA ALA A 130 -3.39 -5.89 -9.29
C ALA A 130 -4.79 -6.50 -9.38
N ASN A 131 -5.27 -6.81 -10.58
CA ASN A 131 -6.57 -7.43 -10.81
C ASN A 131 -6.60 -8.92 -10.48
N THR A 132 -5.44 -9.59 -10.43
CA THR A 132 -5.39 -11.00 -10.00
C THR A 132 -5.92 -11.18 -8.57
N GLU A 133 -6.83 -12.14 -8.39
CA GLU A 133 -7.38 -12.46 -7.07
C GLU A 133 -6.30 -13.05 -6.17
N ARG A 134 -6.06 -12.41 -5.03
CA ARG A 134 -5.10 -12.90 -4.03
C ARG A 134 -5.83 -13.78 -3.03
N VAL A 135 -5.42 -15.05 -2.93
CA VAL A 135 -5.94 -15.96 -1.91
C VAL A 135 -5.50 -15.48 -0.53
N LYS A 136 -6.46 -15.11 0.31
CA LYS A 136 -6.20 -14.77 1.71
C LYS A 136 -5.88 -16.06 2.47
N SER A 137 -4.64 -16.25 2.91
CA SER A 137 -4.31 -17.37 3.79
C SER A 137 -4.87 -17.09 5.19
N LEU A 138 -5.96 -17.77 5.56
CA LEU A 138 -6.39 -17.78 6.95
C LEU A 138 -5.37 -18.57 7.78
N ARG A 139 -4.82 -17.93 8.81
CA ARG A 139 -3.88 -18.52 9.75
C ARG A 139 -4.39 -18.27 11.16
N ILE A 140 -4.18 -19.24 12.05
CA ILE A 140 -4.45 -19.13 13.48
C ILE A 140 -3.12 -19.30 14.22
N SER A 141 -2.96 -18.59 15.34
CA SER A 141 -1.79 -18.74 16.22
C SER A 141 -1.84 -20.10 16.92
N ASP A 142 -0.70 -20.68 17.25
CA ASP A 142 -0.62 -21.96 17.98
C ASP A 142 -1.34 -21.94 19.35
N PRO A 143 -1.15 -20.93 20.23
CA PRO A 143 -1.91 -20.85 21.48
C PRO A 143 -3.43 -20.73 21.26
N ASP A 144 -3.85 -19.95 20.27
CA ASP A 144 -5.28 -19.84 19.93
C ASP A 144 -5.86 -21.17 19.44
N ARG A 145 -5.06 -21.95 18.70
CA ARG A 145 -5.42 -23.30 18.25
C ARG A 145 -5.64 -24.22 19.45
N LEU A 146 -4.66 -24.29 20.34
CA LEU A 146 -4.71 -25.16 21.53
C LEU A 146 -5.88 -24.77 22.45
N PHE A 147 -6.09 -23.47 22.66
CA PHE A 147 -7.25 -22.95 23.39
C PHE A 147 -8.59 -23.39 22.77
N CYS A 148 -8.73 -23.32 21.44
CA CYS A 148 -9.95 -23.78 20.78
C CYS A 148 -10.15 -25.28 20.93
N ILE A 149 -9.07 -26.07 20.83
CA ILE A 149 -9.10 -27.53 21.02
C ILE A 149 -9.60 -27.85 22.44
N TYR A 150 -9.00 -27.25 23.46
CA TYR A 150 -9.39 -27.42 24.86
C TYR A 150 -10.89 -27.15 25.07
N MET A 151 -11.37 -26.01 24.58
CA MET A 151 -12.78 -25.63 24.74
C MET A 151 -13.72 -26.61 24.03
N ILE A 152 -13.36 -27.06 22.83
CA ILE A 152 -14.14 -28.06 22.08
C ILE A 152 -14.19 -29.39 22.84
N GLU A 153 -13.08 -29.88 23.38
CA GLU A 153 -13.07 -31.19 24.05
C GLU A 153 -13.79 -31.20 25.40
N LYS A 154 -13.76 -30.07 26.12
CA LYS A 154 -14.40 -29.97 27.43
C LYS A 154 -15.88 -29.64 27.37
N HIS A 155 -16.29 -28.78 26.44
CA HIS A 155 -17.64 -28.19 26.42
C HIS A 155 -18.39 -28.36 25.09
N ASP A 156 -17.76 -28.90 24.04
CA ASP A 156 -18.30 -29.14 22.69
C ASP A 156 -18.97 -27.91 22.03
N ILE A 157 -20.28 -27.73 22.22
CA ILE A 157 -21.11 -26.67 21.60
C ILE A 157 -21.65 -25.69 22.67
N ASN A 158 -21.41 -25.96 23.96
CA ASN A 158 -21.93 -25.15 25.06
C ASN A 158 -21.05 -23.91 25.29
N TYR A 159 -21.22 -22.89 24.44
CA TYR A 159 -20.44 -21.65 24.50
C TYR A 159 -20.65 -20.85 25.80
N GLU A 160 -21.81 -20.97 26.43
CA GLU A 160 -22.07 -20.34 27.74
C GLU A 160 -21.29 -21.00 28.88
N ALA A 161 -21.02 -22.30 28.79
CA ALA A 161 -20.18 -23.02 29.74
C ALA A 161 -18.70 -22.69 29.50
N MET A 162 -18.27 -22.67 28.22
CA MET A 162 -16.92 -22.23 27.84
C MET A 162 -16.60 -20.82 28.33
N ALA A 163 -17.57 -19.90 28.29
CA ALA A 163 -17.37 -18.54 28.76
C ALA A 163 -17.10 -18.46 30.27
N ARG A 164 -17.67 -19.39 31.05
CA ARG A 164 -17.50 -19.49 32.51
C ARG A 164 -16.33 -20.38 32.92
N ASP A 165 -15.66 -21.01 31.97
CA ASP A 165 -14.54 -21.91 32.23
C ASP A 165 -13.32 -21.14 32.76
N HIS A 166 -12.57 -21.75 33.68
CA HIS A 166 -11.39 -21.14 34.26
C HIS A 166 -10.31 -20.85 33.21
N HIS A 167 -10.14 -21.74 32.24
CA HIS A 167 -9.12 -21.63 31.19
C HIS A 167 -9.44 -20.53 30.17
N ASN A 168 -10.61 -19.89 30.27
CA ASN A 168 -10.94 -18.68 29.51
C ASN A 168 -10.27 -17.44 30.13
N ASP A 169 -8.93 -17.42 30.17
CA ASP A 169 -8.13 -16.32 30.74
C ASP A 169 -8.45 -14.96 30.11
N TYR A 170 -8.80 -14.99 28.82
CA TYR A 170 -9.15 -13.81 28.03
C TYR A 170 -10.56 -13.28 28.31
N GLN A 171 -11.32 -13.93 29.19
CA GLN A 171 -12.69 -13.56 29.56
C GLN A 171 -13.58 -13.36 28.34
N LEU A 172 -13.42 -14.23 27.33
CA LEU A 172 -14.17 -14.12 26.09
C LEU A 172 -15.65 -14.42 26.34
N THR A 173 -16.50 -13.59 25.74
CA THR A 173 -17.94 -13.83 25.72
C THR A 173 -18.27 -15.06 24.89
N ALA A 174 -19.40 -15.72 25.17
CA ALA A 174 -19.86 -16.91 24.44
C ALA A 174 -19.84 -16.71 22.91
N ARG A 175 -20.29 -15.54 22.44
CA ARG A 175 -20.30 -15.20 21.00
C ARG A 175 -18.91 -14.97 20.42
N GLN A 176 -17.95 -14.51 21.21
CA GLN A 176 -16.56 -14.40 20.77
C GLN A 176 -15.89 -15.77 20.69
N LEU A 177 -16.18 -16.67 21.64
CA LEU A 177 -15.72 -18.06 21.63
C LEU A 177 -16.25 -18.82 20.43
N GLU A 178 -17.54 -18.69 20.14
CA GLU A 178 -18.18 -19.22 18.94
C GLU A 178 -17.42 -18.78 17.67
N ARG A 179 -17.24 -17.47 17.47
CA ARG A 179 -16.50 -16.95 16.31
C ARG A 179 -15.04 -17.44 16.25
N LYS A 180 -14.41 -17.63 17.40
CA LYS A 180 -13.02 -18.10 17.48
C LYS A 180 -12.93 -19.57 17.05
N ILE A 181 -13.85 -20.40 17.53
CA ILE A 181 -13.99 -21.81 17.16
C ILE A 181 -14.40 -21.96 15.69
N GLU A 182 -15.33 -21.14 15.19
CA GLU A 182 -15.71 -21.13 13.78
C GLU A 182 -14.51 -20.77 12.88
N LYS A 183 -13.71 -19.78 13.27
CA LYS A 183 -12.48 -19.43 12.56
C LYS A 183 -11.50 -20.59 12.54
N PHE A 184 -11.35 -21.31 13.66
CA PHE A 184 -10.54 -22.52 13.75
C PHE A 184 -11.03 -23.62 12.80
N LYS A 185 -12.34 -23.94 12.83
CA LYS A 185 -12.97 -24.93 11.92
C LYS A 185 -12.86 -24.54 10.44
N LYS A 186 -12.90 -23.23 10.13
CA LYS A 186 -12.79 -22.71 8.77
C LYS A 186 -11.40 -22.89 8.14
N ILE A 187 -10.36 -23.19 8.92
CA ILE A 187 -9.00 -23.42 8.42
C ILE A 187 -8.80 -24.94 8.25
N PRO A 188 -8.93 -25.51 7.03
CA PRO A 188 -8.99 -26.97 6.85
C PRO A 188 -7.71 -27.63 7.32
N LYS A 189 -6.54 -27.09 6.92
CA LYS A 189 -5.23 -27.62 7.30
C LYS A 189 -5.01 -27.77 8.80
N VAL A 190 -5.63 -26.91 9.61
CA VAL A 190 -5.45 -26.93 11.06
C VAL A 190 -6.48 -27.87 11.69
N TYR A 191 -7.72 -27.79 11.24
CA TYR A 191 -8.80 -28.61 11.75
C TYR A 191 -8.65 -30.10 11.38
N GLU A 192 -8.23 -30.40 10.15
CA GLU A 192 -7.94 -31.78 9.71
C GLU A 192 -6.80 -32.42 10.51
N ARG A 193 -5.77 -31.64 10.85
CA ARG A 193 -4.69 -32.10 11.75
C ARG A 193 -5.26 -32.48 13.11
N TYR A 194 -6.06 -31.61 13.71
CA TYR A 194 -6.73 -31.90 14.98
C TYR A 194 -7.59 -33.18 14.90
N LEU A 195 -8.37 -33.37 13.83
CA LEU A 195 -9.19 -34.58 13.65
C LEU A 195 -8.35 -35.85 13.51
N ALA A 196 -7.23 -35.79 12.78
CA ALA A 196 -6.31 -36.92 12.64
C ALA A 196 -5.69 -37.30 13.99
N GLU A 197 -5.20 -36.31 14.73
CA GLU A 197 -4.62 -36.49 16.06
C GLU A 197 -5.63 -37.03 17.08
N LYS A 198 -6.89 -36.56 16.99
CA LYS A 198 -8.00 -37.10 17.79
C LYS A 198 -8.29 -38.56 17.44
N ALA A 199 -8.25 -38.93 16.16
CA ALA A 199 -8.43 -40.31 15.72
C ALA A 199 -7.28 -41.24 16.13
N GLU A 200 -6.06 -40.69 16.26
CA GLU A 200 -4.88 -41.39 16.82
C GLU A 200 -4.98 -41.61 18.34
N GLY A 201 -5.94 -40.98 19.02
CA GLY A 201 -6.15 -41.12 20.46
C GLY A 201 -5.27 -40.21 21.33
N LYS A 202 -4.76 -39.10 20.77
CA LYS A 202 -4.10 -38.07 21.59
C LYS A 202 -5.11 -37.43 22.55
N ASN A 203 -4.80 -37.42 23.84
CA ASN A 203 -5.57 -36.73 24.87
C ASN A 203 -5.08 -35.29 25.00
N PHE A 204 -5.77 -34.33 24.37
CA PHE A 204 -5.36 -32.93 24.45
C PHE A 204 -5.63 -32.32 25.83
N LEU A 205 -6.61 -32.83 26.58
CA LEU A 205 -6.88 -32.39 27.95
C LEU A 205 -5.72 -32.68 28.92
N ALA A 206 -5.03 -33.81 28.74
CA ALA A 206 -3.94 -34.23 29.63
C ALA A 206 -2.69 -33.34 29.50
N GLU A 207 -2.47 -32.72 28.34
CA GLU A 207 -1.36 -31.78 28.14
C GLU A 207 -1.59 -30.45 28.88
N PHE A 208 -2.83 -30.11 29.20
CA PHE A 208 -3.20 -28.86 29.86
C PHE A 208 -3.28 -28.97 31.39
N GLU A 209 -3.46 -30.16 31.95
CA GLU A 209 -3.49 -30.39 33.40
C GLU A 209 -2.09 -30.49 34.03
N MET A 210 -1.02 -30.45 33.23
CA MET A 210 0.36 -30.65 33.70
C MET A 210 1.07 -29.37 34.17
N ASP A 211 0.45 -28.20 33.99
CA ASP A 211 1.06 -26.89 34.25
C ASP A 211 0.49 -26.15 35.47
N ASP A 212 -0.44 -26.77 36.22
CA ASP A 212 -1.01 -26.25 37.50
C ASP A 212 -0.41 -26.93 38.75
#